data_AF-A0A2D0J0K0-F1
#
_entry.id   AF-A0A2D0J0K0-F1
#
_cell.length_a   1.000
_cell.length_b   1.000
_cell.length_c   1.000
_cell.angle_alpha   90.00
_cell.angle_beta   90.00
_cell.angle_gamma   90.00
#
_symmetry.space_group_name_H-M   'P 1'
#
loop_
_entity.id
_entity.type
_entity.pdbx_description
1 polymer ?
#
loop_
_entity_poly.entity_id
_entity_poly.type
_entity_poly.pdbx_seq_one_letter_code
_entity_poly.pdbx_strand_id
1 'polypeptide(L)'
;MRLYLMTIFLVKVIYFLSTLLLLYDKSLAGMIMKNLLLICLLSFTLVGCDNQLKIDGTNEMAVKISIEKIRDTLSEDKKLKFDDSLNTVMLNSIDFDELFKNNKHGSIKYEDMEKLEKKFYQSLNGKTADQVISEAGRIKSNTNKSAINK
;
A
#
# COMPACT_ATOMS: atom_id res chain seq x y z
N MET A 1 -1.09 -9.76 24.93
CA MET A 1 -1.22 -8.36 24.45
C MET A 1 -2.38 -8.16 23.47
N ARG A 2 -2.58 -9.04 22.47
CA ARG A 2 -3.69 -8.93 21.49
C ARG A 2 -5.11 -8.91 22.09
N LEU A 3 -5.37 -9.72 23.13
CA LEU A 3 -6.69 -9.76 23.80
C LEU A 3 -7.03 -8.45 24.52
N TYR A 4 -6.02 -7.80 25.13
CA TYR A 4 -6.19 -6.55 25.89
C TYR A 4 -6.47 -5.35 24.96
N LEU A 5 -5.93 -5.39 23.74
CA LEU A 5 -6.18 -4.36 22.75
C LEU A 5 -7.59 -4.46 22.15
N MET A 6 -8.12 -5.69 21.99
CA MET A 6 -9.51 -5.91 21.57
C MET A 6 -10.52 -5.44 22.62
N THR A 7 -10.27 -5.69 23.91
CA THR A 7 -11.19 -5.26 24.96
C THR A 7 -11.26 -3.73 25.06
N ILE A 8 -10.12 -3.04 24.94
CA ILE A 8 -10.09 -1.56 24.90
C ILE A 8 -10.84 -1.01 23.68
N PHE A 9 -10.70 -1.67 22.53
CA PHE A 9 -11.41 -1.29 21.31
C PHE A 9 -12.93 -1.45 21.46
N LEU A 10 -13.38 -2.60 21.97
CA LEU A 10 -14.80 -2.86 22.22
C LEU A 10 -15.40 -1.83 23.19
N VAL A 11 -14.69 -1.48 24.27
CA VAL A 11 -15.14 -0.47 25.23
C VAL A 11 -15.28 0.90 24.58
N LYS A 12 -14.33 1.33 23.73
CA LYS A 12 -14.42 2.61 23.02
C LYS A 12 -15.54 2.65 21.98
N VAL A 13 -15.77 1.55 21.26
CA VAL A 13 -16.88 1.43 20.30
C VAL A 13 -18.23 1.49 21.01
N ILE A 14 -18.37 0.79 22.14
CA ILE A 14 -19.59 0.82 22.96
C ILE A 14 -19.83 2.22 23.52
N TYR A 15 -18.78 2.90 24.01
CA TYR A 15 -18.91 4.26 24.55
C TYR A 15 -19.27 5.28 23.47
N PHE A 16 -18.69 5.14 22.27
CA PHE A 16 -19.01 5.98 21.11
C PHE A 16 -20.45 5.76 20.63
N LEU A 17 -20.88 4.50 20.50
CA LEU A 17 -22.26 4.15 20.16
C LEU A 17 -23.27 4.63 21.21
N SER A 18 -22.94 4.52 22.49
CA SER A 18 -23.80 4.99 23.59
C SER A 18 -23.94 6.52 23.58
N THR A 19 -22.84 7.25 23.34
CA THR A 19 -22.86 8.72 23.22
C THR A 19 -23.65 9.16 21.98
N LEU A 20 -23.52 8.42 20.87
CA LEU A 20 -24.27 8.66 19.64
C LEU A 20 -25.78 8.39 19.82
N LEU A 21 -26.14 7.36 20.60
CA LEU A 21 -27.52 7.04 20.95
C LEU A 21 -28.15 8.13 21.82
N LEU A 22 -27.40 8.66 22.79
CA LEU A 22 -27.86 9.74 23.67
C LEU A 22 -28.00 11.09 22.95
N LEU A 23 -27.19 11.35 21.92
CA LEU A 23 -27.32 12.52 21.05
C LEU A 23 -28.53 12.42 20.10
N TYR A 24 -29.08 11.21 19.90
CA TYR A 24 -30.20 10.97 19.00
C TYR A 24 -31.56 11.34 19.61
N ASP A 25 -31.69 11.38 20.94
CA ASP A 25 -33.00 11.36 21.59
C ASP A 25 -33.71 12.73 21.68
N LYS A 26 -33.03 13.88 21.47
CA LYS A 26 -33.66 15.17 21.84
C LYS A 26 -33.67 16.34 20.87
N SER A 27 -33.19 16.25 19.63
CA SER A 27 -33.22 17.47 18.79
C SER A 27 -33.17 17.29 17.28
N LEU A 28 -33.64 16.18 16.69
CA LEU A 28 -33.52 16.04 15.23
C LEU A 28 -34.41 15.02 14.52
N ALA A 29 -35.62 14.76 15.03
CA ALA A 29 -36.54 13.82 14.39
C ALA A 29 -37.12 14.30 13.02
N GLY A 30 -36.82 15.53 12.57
CA GLY A 30 -37.51 16.13 11.42
C GLY A 30 -36.74 16.20 10.09
N MET A 31 -35.41 16.33 10.07
CA MET A 31 -34.75 16.91 8.88
C MET A 31 -33.49 16.20 8.35
N ILE A 32 -33.04 15.08 8.92
CA ILE A 32 -31.74 14.45 8.53
C ILE A 32 -31.86 12.96 8.12
N MET A 33 -33.05 12.45 7.81
CA MET A 33 -33.19 11.05 7.36
C MET A 33 -32.60 10.75 5.96
N LYS A 34 -32.16 11.75 5.19
CA LYS A 34 -31.61 11.52 3.84
C LYS A 34 -30.07 11.59 3.74
N ASN A 35 -29.38 12.21 4.70
CA ASN A 35 -27.93 12.46 4.58
C ASN A 35 -27.05 11.67 5.56
N LEU A 36 -27.62 10.94 6.52
CA LEU A 36 -26.85 10.20 7.53
C LEU A 36 -26.36 8.82 7.09
N LEU A 37 -27.00 8.20 6.09
CA LEU A 37 -26.55 6.91 5.53
C LEU A 37 -25.19 7.01 4.81
N LEU A 38 -24.81 8.21 4.35
CA LEU A 38 -23.54 8.46 3.65
C LEU A 38 -22.35 8.65 4.61
N ILE A 39 -22.59 9.03 5.87
CA ILE A 39 -21.51 9.40 6.81
C ILE A 39 -21.06 8.20 7.64
N CYS A 40 -21.95 7.24 7.94
CA CYS A 40 -21.60 6.05 8.72
C CYS A 40 -20.69 5.05 7.98
N LEU A 41 -20.70 5.02 6.64
CA LEU A 41 -19.90 4.08 5.87
C LEU A 41 -18.41 4.48 5.79
N LEU A 42 -18.06 5.73 6.14
CA LEU A 42 -16.71 6.27 5.96
C LEU A 42 -15.81 6.15 7.21
N SER A 43 -16.35 5.76 8.37
CA SER A 43 -15.60 5.84 9.64
C SER A 43 -14.86 4.56 10.06
N PHE A 44 -14.99 3.46 9.31
CA PHE A 44 -14.38 2.17 9.70
C PHE A 44 -12.99 1.89 9.10
N THR A 45 -12.43 2.78 8.29
CA THR A 45 -11.17 2.49 7.56
C THR A 45 -9.88 2.90 8.30
N LEU A 46 -9.95 3.53 9.49
CA LEU A 46 -8.77 4.23 10.04
C LEU A 46 -8.23 3.77 11.41
N VAL A 47 -8.77 2.72 12.05
CA VAL A 47 -8.32 2.32 13.41
C VAL A 47 -7.57 0.97 13.42
N GLY A 48 -6.68 0.76 12.43
CA GLY A 48 -5.82 -0.42 12.37
C GLY A 48 -4.41 -0.18 11.81
N CYS A 49 -3.90 1.06 11.86
CA CYS A 49 -2.76 1.48 11.04
C CYS A 49 -1.51 1.90 11.85
N ASP A 50 -1.06 1.09 12.81
CA ASP A 50 0.27 1.33 13.45
C ASP A 50 1.27 0.18 13.22
N ASN A 51 0.80 -0.95 12.67
CA ASN A 51 1.65 -2.09 12.27
C ASN A 51 1.35 -2.50 10.82
N GLN A 52 1.33 -1.55 9.87
CA GLN A 52 1.29 -1.92 8.45
C GLN A 52 2.52 -2.77 8.11
N LEU A 53 2.29 -3.96 7.56
CA LEU A 53 3.37 -4.82 7.10
C LEU A 53 4.15 -4.10 6.01
N LYS A 54 5.48 -4.11 6.15
CA LYS A 54 6.42 -3.47 5.25
C LYS A 54 7.19 -4.52 4.48
N ILE A 55 7.57 -4.18 3.26
CA ILE A 55 8.45 -5.02 2.44
C ILE A 55 9.83 -5.01 3.09
N ASP A 56 10.40 -6.20 3.30
CA ASP A 56 11.77 -6.39 3.76
C ASP A 56 12.67 -6.61 2.54
N GLY A 57 13.34 -5.54 2.11
CA GLY A 57 14.21 -5.55 0.93
C GLY A 57 15.68 -5.88 1.23
N THR A 58 15.97 -6.51 2.38
CA THR A 58 17.36 -6.81 2.79
C THR A 58 18.02 -7.90 1.92
N ASN A 59 17.23 -8.85 1.41
CA ASN A 59 17.66 -9.92 0.52
C ASN A 59 16.47 -10.49 -0.28
N GLU A 60 16.76 -11.33 -1.28
CA GLU A 60 15.76 -11.94 -2.18
C GLU A 60 14.70 -12.77 -1.43
N MET A 61 15.10 -13.57 -0.45
CA MET A 61 14.15 -14.38 0.30
C MET A 61 13.24 -13.51 1.17
N ALA A 62 13.82 -12.51 1.85
CA ALA A 62 13.07 -11.61 2.71
C ALA A 62 12.04 -10.78 1.94
N VAL A 63 12.37 -10.30 0.74
CA VAL A 63 11.44 -9.51 -0.08
C VAL A 63 10.28 -10.38 -0.56
N LYS A 64 10.54 -11.60 -1.03
CA LYS A 64 9.50 -12.54 -1.46
C LYS A 64 8.56 -12.89 -0.31
N ILE A 65 9.12 -13.29 0.83
CA ILE A 65 8.34 -13.66 2.02
C ILE A 65 7.51 -12.48 2.54
N SER A 66 8.08 -11.27 2.58
CA SER A 66 7.36 -10.09 3.07
C SER A 66 6.26 -9.65 2.11
N ILE A 67 6.46 -9.75 0.79
CA ILE A 67 5.44 -9.50 -0.23
C ILE A 67 4.29 -10.50 -0.10
N GLU A 68 4.57 -11.80 0.04
CA GLU A 68 3.53 -12.83 0.25
C GLU A 68 2.71 -12.53 1.50
N LYS A 69 3.38 -12.26 2.62
CA LYS A 69 2.69 -11.91 3.87
C LYS A 69 1.86 -10.62 3.75
N ILE A 70 2.35 -9.61 3.03
CA ILE A 70 1.57 -8.41 2.73
C ILE A 70 0.33 -8.82 1.95
N ARG A 71 0.49 -9.56 0.86
CA ARG A 71 -0.58 -9.98 -0.03
C ARG A 71 -1.69 -10.71 0.71
N ASP A 72 -1.35 -11.62 1.62
CA ASP A 72 -2.31 -12.37 2.44
C ASP A 72 -3.19 -11.48 3.34
N THR A 73 -2.74 -10.27 3.67
CA THR A 73 -3.50 -9.30 4.47
C THR A 73 -4.39 -8.38 3.63
N LEU A 74 -4.25 -8.37 2.31
CA LEU A 74 -5.01 -7.50 1.40
C LEU A 74 -6.31 -8.17 0.93
N SER A 75 -7.31 -7.37 0.59
CA SER A 75 -8.48 -7.85 -0.17
C SER A 75 -8.08 -8.22 -1.60
N GLU A 76 -8.82 -9.11 -2.27
CA GLU A 76 -8.51 -9.57 -3.64
C GLU A 76 -8.27 -8.42 -4.63
N ASP A 77 -9.14 -7.42 -4.64
CA ASP A 77 -8.97 -6.23 -5.51
C ASP A 77 -7.67 -5.47 -5.21
N LYS A 78 -7.28 -5.42 -3.94
CA LYS A 78 -6.06 -4.72 -3.51
C LYS A 78 -4.81 -5.56 -3.75
N LYS A 79 -4.89 -6.90 -3.73
CA LYS A 79 -3.83 -7.81 -4.16
C LYS A 79 -3.48 -7.57 -5.63
N LEU A 80 -4.48 -7.57 -6.51
CA LEU A 80 -4.26 -7.32 -7.95
C LEU A 80 -3.61 -5.97 -8.22
N LYS A 81 -4.07 -4.91 -7.53
CA LYS A 81 -3.46 -3.58 -7.62
C LYS A 81 -2.02 -3.55 -7.11
N PHE A 82 -1.75 -4.23 -6.00
CA PHE A 82 -0.42 -4.31 -5.43
C PHE A 82 0.55 -5.05 -6.36
N ASP A 83 0.14 -6.20 -6.91
CA ASP A 83 0.93 -7.01 -7.85
C ASP A 83 1.27 -6.20 -9.13
N ASP A 84 0.29 -5.52 -9.72
CA ASP A 84 0.51 -4.63 -10.88
C ASP A 84 1.42 -3.43 -10.55
N SER A 85 1.32 -2.91 -9.33
CA SER A 85 2.14 -1.80 -8.86
C SER A 85 3.60 -2.21 -8.65
N LEU A 86 3.85 -3.42 -8.14
CA LEU A 86 5.22 -3.97 -8.03
C LEU A 86 5.89 -4.06 -9.41
N ASN A 87 5.17 -4.54 -10.44
CA ASN A 87 5.68 -4.58 -11.81
C ASN A 87 6.00 -3.18 -12.34
N THR A 88 5.10 -2.22 -12.12
CA THR A 88 5.31 -0.82 -12.55
C THR A 88 6.54 -0.21 -11.89
N VAL A 89 6.69 -0.39 -10.58
CA VAL A 89 7.84 0.12 -9.82
C VAL A 89 9.11 -0.58 -10.27
N MET A 90 9.10 -1.90 -10.47
CA MET A 90 10.25 -2.65 -10.97
C MET A 90 10.77 -2.10 -12.30
N LEU A 91 9.87 -1.92 -13.28
CA LEU A 91 10.23 -1.41 -14.60
C LEU A 91 10.81 0.01 -14.56
N ASN A 92 10.38 0.84 -13.61
CA ASN A 92 10.85 2.21 -13.47
C ASN A 92 12.10 2.35 -12.60
N SER A 93 12.33 1.41 -11.67
CA SER A 93 13.48 1.40 -10.77
C SER A 93 14.74 0.82 -11.42
N ILE A 94 14.60 0.06 -12.50
CA ILE A 94 15.71 -0.56 -13.23
C ILE A 94 16.10 0.32 -14.42
N ASP A 95 17.34 0.82 -14.41
CA ASP A 95 17.95 1.46 -15.58
C ASP A 95 18.56 0.37 -16.48
N PHE A 96 17.79 -0.07 -17.47
CA PHE A 96 18.28 -1.04 -18.45
C PHE A 96 19.41 -0.47 -19.32
N ASP A 97 19.51 0.85 -19.49
CA ASP A 97 20.63 1.44 -20.22
C ASP A 97 21.95 1.29 -19.45
N GLU A 98 21.93 1.25 -18.12
CA GLU A 98 23.11 0.97 -17.29
C GLU A 98 23.68 -0.43 -17.60
N LEU A 99 22.83 -1.41 -17.91
CA LEU A 99 23.28 -2.75 -18.31
C LEU A 99 24.07 -2.73 -19.63
N PHE A 100 23.61 -1.93 -20.59
CA PHE A 100 24.23 -1.87 -21.92
C PHE A 100 25.46 -0.95 -21.94
N LYS A 101 25.43 0.17 -21.20
CA LYS A 101 26.54 1.15 -21.14
C LYS A 101 27.82 0.54 -20.58
N ASN A 102 27.70 -0.36 -19.61
CA ASN A 102 28.85 -0.99 -18.96
C ASN A 102 29.38 -2.22 -19.71
N ASN A 103 28.66 -2.70 -20.74
CA ASN A 103 29.01 -3.91 -21.49
C ASN A 103 29.52 -3.60 -22.90
N LYS A 104 30.80 -3.18 -22.98
CA LYS A 104 31.52 -2.87 -24.23
C LYS A 104 31.60 -3.99 -25.27
N HIS A 105 31.17 -5.21 -24.94
CA HIS A 105 31.29 -6.39 -25.81
C HIS A 105 29.99 -7.21 -25.95
N GLY A 106 28.84 -6.65 -25.55
CA GLY A 106 27.52 -7.28 -25.72
C GLY A 106 27.21 -8.40 -24.72
N SER A 107 28.11 -8.73 -23.81
CA SER A 107 27.93 -9.81 -22.83
C SER A 107 27.54 -9.25 -21.47
N ILE A 108 26.26 -9.30 -21.10
CA ILE A 108 25.82 -8.89 -19.76
C ILE A 108 26.38 -9.86 -18.72
N LYS A 109 27.09 -9.35 -17.71
CA LYS A 109 27.63 -10.18 -16.63
C LYS A 109 26.56 -10.49 -15.59
N TYR A 110 26.69 -11.65 -14.95
CA TYR A 110 25.83 -12.04 -13.83
C TYR A 110 25.83 -10.98 -12.70
N GLU A 111 27.01 -10.44 -12.39
CA GLU A 111 27.19 -9.39 -11.37
C GLU A 111 26.40 -8.11 -11.67
N ASP A 112 26.24 -7.75 -12.96
CA ASP A 112 25.47 -6.57 -13.36
C ASP A 112 23.98 -6.79 -13.10
N MET A 113 23.48 -8.00 -13.35
CA MET A 113 22.11 -8.39 -13.07
C MET A 113 21.83 -8.44 -11.56
N GLU A 114 22.75 -9.04 -10.78
CA GLU A 114 22.63 -9.09 -9.32
C GLU A 114 22.59 -7.69 -8.70
N LYS A 115 23.38 -6.75 -9.25
CA LYS A 115 23.38 -5.34 -8.81
C LYS A 115 22.03 -4.67 -9.05
N LEU A 116 21.41 -4.88 -10.20
CA LEU A 116 20.07 -4.35 -10.49
C LEU A 116 19.00 -4.94 -9.59
N GLU A 117 19.05 -6.25 -9.41
CA GLU A 117 18.12 -6.98 -8.54
C GLU A 117 18.21 -6.46 -7.10
N LYS A 118 19.42 -6.27 -6.59
CA LYS A 118 19.66 -5.66 -5.28
C LYS A 118 19.15 -4.23 -5.18
N LYS A 119 19.34 -3.40 -6.22
CA LYS A 119 18.78 -2.03 -6.27
C LYS A 119 17.26 -2.06 -6.19
N PHE A 120 16.62 -3.00 -6.89
CA PHE A 120 15.17 -3.16 -6.84
C PHE A 120 14.68 -3.50 -5.43
N TYR A 121 15.27 -4.49 -4.77
CA TYR A 121 14.91 -4.87 -3.39
C TYR A 121 15.10 -3.72 -2.40
N GLN A 122 16.24 -3.03 -2.49
CA GLN A 122 16.51 -1.85 -1.68
C GLN A 122 15.51 -0.73 -1.92
N SER A 123 15.05 -0.55 -3.17
CA SER A 123 14.04 0.45 -3.49
C SER A 123 12.71 0.17 -2.81
N LEU A 124 12.34 -1.10 -2.59
CA LEU A 124 11.09 -1.49 -1.94
C LEU A 124 11.20 -1.55 -0.41
N ASN A 125 12.40 -1.62 0.14
CA ASN A 125 12.61 -1.84 1.56
C ASN A 125 11.89 -0.79 2.43
N GLY A 126 11.12 -1.26 3.40
CA GLY A 126 10.35 -0.42 4.32
C GLY A 126 9.05 0.16 3.76
N LYS A 127 8.74 -0.07 2.47
CA LYS A 127 7.48 0.39 1.88
C LYS A 127 6.31 -0.50 2.26
N THR A 128 5.14 0.10 2.45
CA THR A 128 3.87 -0.61 2.61
C THR A 128 3.18 -0.82 1.25
N ALA A 129 2.17 -1.69 1.19
CA ALA A 129 1.40 -1.91 -0.04
C ALA A 129 0.81 -0.59 -0.60
N ASP A 130 0.28 0.26 0.27
CA ASP A 130 -0.31 1.55 -0.13
C ASP A 130 0.73 2.50 -0.72
N GLN A 131 1.95 2.51 -0.17
CA GLN A 131 3.03 3.33 -0.68
C GLN A 131 3.49 2.86 -2.06
N VAL A 132 3.61 1.54 -2.28
CA VAL A 132 3.95 0.97 -3.59
C VAL A 132 2.86 1.28 -4.63
N ILE A 133 1.59 1.12 -4.27
CA ILE A 133 0.46 1.45 -5.15
C ILE A 133 0.45 2.94 -5.49
N SER A 134 0.66 3.80 -4.50
CA SER A 134 0.70 5.24 -4.72
C SER A 134 1.87 5.65 -5.62
N GLU A 135 3.04 5.01 -5.48
CA GLU A 135 4.21 5.28 -6.30
C GLU A 135 3.99 4.84 -7.75
N ALA A 136 3.46 3.65 -7.98
CA ALA A 136 3.08 3.18 -9.31
C ALA A 136 2.09 4.13 -9.99
N GLY A 137 1.10 4.65 -9.25
CA GLY A 137 0.17 5.67 -9.75
C GLY A 137 0.88 6.95 -10.21
N ARG A 138 1.88 7.42 -9.46
CA ARG A 138 2.71 8.59 -9.84
C ARG A 138 3.52 8.32 -11.09
N ILE A 139 4.14 7.14 -11.21
CA ILE A 139 4.93 6.73 -12.38
C ILE A 139 4.03 6.75 -13.62
N LYS A 140 2.88 6.06 -13.58
CA LYS A 140 1.92 6.01 -14.70
C LYS A 140 1.46 7.41 -15.12
N SER A 141 1.17 8.28 -14.14
CA SER A 141 0.81 9.67 -14.44
C SER A 141 1.94 10.44 -15.13
N ASN A 142 3.19 10.22 -14.74
CA ASN A 142 4.34 10.92 -15.33
C ASN A 142 4.63 10.41 -16.74
N THR A 143 4.55 9.09 -16.97
CA THR A 143 4.70 8.48 -18.30
C THR A 143 3.65 9.01 -19.27
N ASN A 144 2.38 9.08 -18.85
CA ASN A 144 1.30 9.61 -19.70
C ASN A 144 1.51 11.09 -20.03
N LYS A 145 1.98 11.91 -19.09
CA LYS A 145 2.31 13.33 -19.35
C LYS A 145 3.44 13.47 -20.36
N SER A 146 4.46 12.60 -20.28
CA SER A 146 5.59 12.62 -21.22
C SER A 146 5.17 12.24 -22.65
N ALA A 147 4.22 11.32 -22.79
CA ALA A 147 3.67 10.91 -24.08
C ALA A 147 2.76 11.98 -24.74
N ILE A 148 2.16 12.87 -23.96
CA ILE A 148 1.27 13.94 -24.45
C ILE A 148 2.06 15.19 -24.90
N ASN A 149 3.27 15.40 -24.37
CA ASN A 149 4.11 16.57 -24.68
C ASN A 149 5.13 16.32 -25.82
N LYS A 150 4.99 15.23 -26.57
CA LYS A 150 5.85 14.87 -27.71
C LYS A 150 5.04 14.90 -29.00
#